data_AF-A0A0G4FZL6-F1
#
_entry.id   AF-A0A0G4FZL6-F1
#
_cell.length_a   1.000
_cell.length_b   1.000
_cell.length_c   1.000
_cell.angle_alpha   90.00
_cell.angle_beta   90.00
_cell.angle_gamma   90.00
#
_symmetry.space_group_name_H-M   'P 1'
#
loop_
_entity.id
_entity.type
_entity.pdbx_description
1 polymer ?
#
loop_
_entity_poly.entity_id
_entity_poly.type
_entity_poly.pdbx_seq_one_letter_code
_entity_poly.pdbx_strand_id
1 'polypeptide(L)'
;MQRAKTSKCKQQRQSSSSAAAAGMECYFCKNKATMRCGSCYRRVYCSKECQLVDWRDRGHKEACKTLAAAHKQTAPTNTNTARSAALPSPWASMKCDFCSGPAVTGH
;
A
#
# COMPACT_ATOMS: atom_id res chain seq x y z
N MET A 1 4.78 -15.75 50.44
CA MET A 1 5.19 -15.00 49.23
C MET A 1 4.43 -13.68 49.15
N GLN A 2 5.09 -12.63 48.64
CA GLN A 2 4.56 -11.38 48.06
C GLN A 2 4.65 -10.08 48.91
N ARG A 3 5.57 -9.19 48.49
CA ARG A 3 5.46 -7.71 48.56
C ARG A 3 5.79 -7.20 47.14
N ALA A 4 4.87 -6.50 46.46
CA ALA A 4 4.71 -5.04 46.39
C ALA A 4 5.78 -4.40 45.46
N LYS A 5 5.56 -3.50 44.50
CA LYS A 5 4.74 -2.28 44.45
C LYS A 5 4.71 -1.69 43.01
N THR A 6 3.52 -1.26 42.59
CA THR A 6 3.16 0.03 41.93
C THR A 6 3.90 0.53 40.69
N SER A 7 3.16 0.74 39.60
CA SER A 7 3.25 1.99 38.82
C SER A 7 1.90 2.32 38.17
N LYS A 8 1.51 3.57 38.35
CA LYS A 8 0.17 4.15 38.17
C LYS A 8 -0.15 4.35 36.68
N CYS A 9 -0.84 3.41 36.04
CA CYS A 9 -1.52 3.70 34.76
C CYS A 9 -2.97 4.05 35.06
N LYS A 10 -3.22 5.35 35.23
CA LYS A 10 -4.56 5.91 35.45
C LYS A 10 -5.45 5.50 34.26
N GLN A 11 -6.59 4.88 34.58
CA GLN A 11 -7.65 4.59 33.63
C GLN A 11 -8.04 5.84 32.82
N GLN A 12 -8.25 5.67 31.51
CA GLN A 12 -9.44 6.24 30.90
C GLN A 12 -10.03 5.26 29.87
N ARG A 13 -11.18 4.73 30.26
CA ARG A 13 -12.05 3.84 29.48
C ARG A 13 -12.93 4.71 28.57
N GLN A 14 -13.20 4.18 27.37
CA GLN A 14 -14.29 4.52 26.43
C GLN A 14 -14.19 5.85 25.67
N SER A 15 -14.12 5.77 24.33
CA SER A 15 -15.15 6.34 23.44
C SER A 15 -14.96 5.85 22.01
N SER A 16 -16.06 5.36 21.46
CA SER A 16 -16.25 4.80 20.13
C SER A 16 -16.31 5.90 19.05
N SER A 17 -16.23 5.48 17.78
CA SER A 17 -16.59 6.15 16.50
C SER A 17 -15.38 6.47 15.60
N SER A 18 -15.23 6.06 14.34
CA SER A 18 -16.00 5.20 13.43
C SER A 18 -15.12 4.84 12.22
N ALA A 19 -15.40 3.68 11.62
CA ALA A 19 -15.11 3.24 10.25
C ALA A 19 -13.67 2.79 9.87
N ALA A 20 -13.59 1.48 9.59
CA ALA A 20 -12.67 0.81 8.65
C ALA A 20 -11.19 0.64 9.05
N ALA A 21 -10.93 0.03 10.21
CA ALA A 21 -9.80 -0.88 10.36
C ALA A 21 -10.24 -2.04 11.25
N ALA A 22 -10.51 -3.20 10.64
CA ALA A 22 -10.89 -4.41 11.34
C ALA A 22 -9.88 -4.72 12.46
N GLY A 23 -10.27 -4.53 13.72
CA GLY A 23 -9.69 -5.15 14.90
C GLY A 23 -8.17 -5.09 15.11
N MET A 24 -7.42 -4.21 14.45
CA MET A 24 -5.97 -4.21 14.59
C MET A 24 -5.56 -3.55 15.91
N GLU A 25 -4.86 -4.29 16.77
CA GLU A 25 -4.32 -3.82 18.03
C GLU A 25 -2.93 -3.21 17.83
N CYS A 26 -2.64 -2.13 18.53
CA CYS A 26 -1.35 -1.47 18.53
C CYS A 26 -0.28 -2.47 18.93
N TYR A 27 0.74 -2.63 18.09
CA TYR A 27 1.78 -3.62 18.33
C TYR A 27 2.48 -3.40 19.69
N PHE A 28 2.65 -2.14 20.08
CA PHE A 28 3.32 -1.72 21.32
C PHE A 28 2.43 -1.82 22.56
N CYS A 29 1.31 -1.09 22.60
CA CYS A 29 0.49 -0.95 23.82
C CYS A 29 -0.84 -1.72 23.79
N LYS A 30 -1.12 -2.48 22.73
CA LYS A 30 -2.34 -3.28 22.53
C LYS A 30 -3.68 -2.52 22.51
N ASN A 31 -3.65 -1.18 22.58
CA ASN A 31 -4.83 -0.35 22.35
C ASN A 31 -5.27 -0.42 20.88
N LYS A 32 -6.48 0.06 20.57
CA LYS A 32 -6.99 0.15 19.19
C LYS A 32 -5.99 0.89 18.30
N ALA A 33 -5.49 0.23 17.26
CA ALA A 33 -4.63 0.87 16.28
C ALA A 33 -5.47 1.64 15.28
N THR A 34 -5.00 2.83 14.94
CA THR A 34 -5.62 3.73 13.98
C THR A 34 -4.71 4.00 12.78
N MET A 35 -3.42 3.67 12.91
CA MET A 35 -2.42 3.91 11.87
C MET A 35 -1.55 2.68 11.62
N ARG A 36 -1.06 2.56 10.40
CA ARG A 36 -0.10 1.54 9.96
C ARG A 36 1.21 2.20 9.57
N CYS A 37 2.31 1.46 9.67
CA CYS A 37 3.61 1.93 9.20
C CYS A 37 3.55 2.26 7.71
N GLY A 38 3.89 3.48 7.31
CA GLY A 38 3.78 3.94 5.92
C GLY A 38 4.73 3.26 4.93
N SER A 39 5.80 2.62 5.42
CA SER A 39 6.80 2.00 4.54
C SER A 39 6.52 0.52 4.26
N CYS A 40 6.24 -0.26 5.32
CA CYS A 40 6.03 -1.70 5.19
C CYS A 40 4.57 -2.12 5.31
N TYR A 41 3.70 -1.24 5.82
CA TYR A 41 2.27 -1.49 6.07
C TYR A 41 1.93 -2.75 6.90
N ARG A 42 2.92 -3.40 7.50
CA ARG A 42 2.80 -4.65 8.28
C ARG A 42 2.55 -4.43 9.77
N ARG A 43 3.11 -3.37 10.36
CA ARG A 43 2.87 -3.03 11.78
C ARG A 43 1.85 -1.91 11.91
N VAL A 44 1.02 -2.03 12.94
CA VAL A 44 -0.03 -1.08 13.28
C VAL A 44 0.18 -0.51 14.68
N TYR A 45 -0.18 0.76 14.83
CA TYR A 45 0.04 1.54 16.04
C TYR A 45 -1.18 2.42 16.33
N CYS A 46 -1.38 2.76 17.59
CA CYS A 46 -2.38 3.75 17.99
C CYS A 46 -1.87 5.19 17.84
N SER A 47 -0.54 5.40 17.85
CA SER A 47 0.09 6.71 17.75
C SER A 47 1.52 6.61 17.20
N LYS A 48 2.05 7.76 16.75
CA LYS A 48 3.42 7.89 16.25
C LYS A 48 4.46 7.64 17.35
N GLU A 49 4.14 7.93 18.60
CA GLU A 49 5.00 7.60 19.74
C GLU A 49 5.21 6.10 19.87
N CYS A 50 4.13 5.31 19.80
CA CYS A 50 4.20 3.85 19.83
C CYS A 50 5.01 3.29 18.65
N GLN A 51 4.88 3.92 17.47
CA GLN A 51 5.72 3.57 16.32
C GLN A 51 7.20 3.86 16.56
N LEU A 52 7.54 5.02 17.14
CA LEU A 52 8.93 5.43 17.37
C LEU A 52 9.62 4.60 18.45
N VAL A 53 8.91 4.27 19.52
CA VAL A 53 9.44 3.36 20.56
C VAL A 53 9.71 2.01 19.94
N ASP A 54 8.75 1.45 19.19
CA ASP A 54 8.95 0.19 18.49
C ASP A 54 10.08 0.25 17.43
N TRP A 55 10.25 1.41 16.80
CA TRP A 55 11.32 1.68 15.82
C TRP A 55 12.72 1.64 16.44
N ARG A 56 12.90 2.28 17.59
CA ARG A 56 14.21 2.43 18.26
C ARG A 56 14.52 1.30 19.21
N ASP A 57 13.53 0.87 19.99
CA ASP A 57 13.70 -0.04 21.14
C ASP A 57 13.55 -1.52 20.74
N ARG A 58 12.66 -1.83 19.78
CA ARG A 58 12.35 -3.21 19.35
C ARG A 58 12.85 -3.59 17.96
N GLY A 59 13.66 -2.73 17.35
CA GLY A 59 14.32 -3.03 16.08
C GLY A 59 13.37 -3.08 14.87
N HIS A 60 12.21 -2.41 14.92
CA HIS A 60 11.34 -2.37 13.73
C HIS A 60 12.06 -1.80 12.51
N LYS A 61 13.07 -0.93 12.67
CA LYS A 61 13.87 -0.38 11.58
C LYS A 61 14.41 -1.44 10.60
N GLU A 62 14.96 -2.53 11.13
CA GLU A 62 15.59 -3.58 10.32
C GLU A 62 14.52 -4.46 9.67
N ALA A 63 13.52 -4.88 10.45
CA ALA A 63 12.38 -5.64 9.93
C ALA A 63 11.58 -4.85 8.89
N CYS A 64 11.46 -3.53 9.04
CA CYS A 64 10.70 -2.66 8.16
C CYS A 64 11.28 -2.68 6.74
N LYS A 65 12.60 -2.69 6.58
CA LYS A 65 13.26 -2.74 5.26
C LYS A 65 12.89 -4.02 4.52
N THR A 66 13.01 -5.17 5.17
CA THR A 66 12.67 -6.48 4.59
C THR A 66 11.19 -6.57 4.24
N LEU A 67 10.33 -6.10 5.14
CA LEU A 67 8.88 -6.12 4.93
C LEU A 67 8.42 -5.13 3.85
N ALA A 68 9.06 -3.96 3.74
CA ALA A 68 8.78 -2.98 2.69
C ALA A 68 9.19 -3.48 1.31
N ALA A 69 10.30 -4.22 1.20
CA ALA A 69 10.69 -4.89 -0.03
C ALA A 69 9.63 -5.91 -0.48
N ALA A 70 9.15 -6.74 0.45
CA ALA A 70 8.09 -7.71 0.16
C ALA A 70 6.78 -7.04 -0.29
N HIS A 71 6.39 -5.90 0.30
CA HIS A 71 5.18 -5.17 -0.09
C HIS A 71 5.25 -4.59 -1.51
N LYS A 72 6.45 -4.27 -2.02
CA LYS A 72 6.61 -3.82 -3.41
C LYS A 72 6.32 -4.94 -4.43
N GLN A 73 6.53 -6.20 -4.02
CA GLN A 73 6.36 -7.36 -4.89
C GLN A 73 4.90 -7.84 -4.96
N THR A 74 4.03 -7.37 -4.05
CA THR A 74 2.60 -7.71 -4.03
C THR A 74 1.72 -6.72 -4.80
N ALA A 75 2.30 -5.75 -5.52
CA ALA A 75 1.54 -5.13 -6.60
C ALA A 75 1.23 -6.24 -7.61
N PRO A 76 -0.05 -6.55 -7.90
CA PRO A 76 -0.34 -7.40 -9.03
C PRO A 76 0.20 -6.65 -10.24
N THR A 77 1.35 -7.10 -10.72
CA THR A 77 1.78 -6.92 -12.09
C THR A 77 0.71 -7.62 -12.93
N ASN A 78 -0.44 -6.96 -13.07
CA ASN A 78 -1.31 -7.16 -14.21
C ASN A 78 -0.59 -6.48 -15.39
N THR A 79 0.56 -7.05 -15.77
CA THR A 79 1.08 -6.86 -17.10
C THR A 79 0.20 -7.67 -18.01
N ASN A 80 -0.95 -7.09 -18.36
CA ASN A 80 -1.45 -7.26 -19.72
C ASN A 80 -0.53 -6.45 -20.66
N THR A 81 0.76 -6.82 -20.64
CA THR A 81 1.83 -6.40 -21.54
C THR A 81 2.30 -7.67 -22.28
N ALA A 82 1.35 -8.44 -22.79
CA ALA A 82 1.40 -8.71 -24.21
C ALA A 82 0.80 -7.44 -24.84
N ARG A 83 1.52 -6.63 -25.61
CA ARG A 83 1.93 -6.95 -26.97
C ARG A 83 3.04 -6.00 -27.40
N SER A 84 4.28 -6.48 -27.46
CA SER A 84 5.33 -5.95 -28.35
C SER A 84 6.45 -6.98 -28.49
N ALA A 85 6.08 -8.19 -28.92
CA ALA A 85 7.00 -9.09 -29.59
C ALA A 85 6.18 -9.87 -30.62
N ALA A 86 6.24 -9.38 -31.86
CA ALA A 86 5.95 -10.10 -33.11
C ALA A 86 4.65 -10.91 -33.19
N LEU A 87 3.55 -10.24 -33.55
CA LEU A 87 2.60 -10.81 -34.50
C LEU A 87 2.49 -9.81 -35.66
N PRO A 88 2.74 -10.22 -36.93
CA PRO A 88 2.55 -9.32 -38.06
C PRO A 88 1.09 -8.89 -38.08
N SER A 89 0.88 -7.59 -38.00
CA SER A 89 -0.45 -7.01 -38.00
C SER A 89 -1.06 -7.17 -39.40
N PRO A 90 -2.18 -7.90 -39.60
CA PRO A 90 -2.75 -8.11 -40.93
C PRO A 90 -3.35 -6.84 -41.55
N TRP A 91 -3.45 -5.73 -40.81
CA TRP A 91 -4.00 -4.47 -41.31
C TRP A 91 -2.97 -3.53 -41.97
N ALA A 92 -1.67 -3.85 -41.90
CA ALA A 92 -0.62 -3.07 -42.58
C ALA A 92 -0.74 -3.10 -44.12
N SER A 93 -1.61 -3.95 -44.67
CA SER A 93 -1.93 -4.04 -46.09
C SER A 93 -3.32 -3.53 -46.45
N MET A 94 -4.06 -2.90 -45.53
CA MET A 94 -5.35 -2.27 -45.87
C MET A 94 -5.09 -0.90 -46.50
N LYS A 95 -4.73 -0.94 -47.77
CA LYS A 95 -4.73 0.18 -48.72
C LYS A 95 -6.10 0.86 -48.67
N CYS A 96 -6.12 2.12 -48.24
CA CYS A 96 -7.30 2.97 -48.31
C CYS A 96 -7.54 3.32 -49.79
N ASP A 97 -8.45 2.59 -50.43
CA ASP A 97 -8.87 2.79 -51.83
C ASP A 97 -9.81 4.01 -52.00
N PHE A 98 -10.09 4.74 -50.91
CA PHE A 98 -11.07 5.84 -50.89
C PHE A 98 -10.53 7.20 -51.43
N CYS A 99 -9.42 7.19 -52.17
CA CYS A 99 -8.98 8.36 -52.92
C CYS A 99 -8.98 8.06 -54.42
N SER A 100 -10.14 7.67 -54.92
CA SER A 100 -10.47 7.74 -56.35
C SER A 100 -11.32 8.98 -56.58
N GLY A 101 -10.71 10.08 -57.05
CA GLY A 101 -11.44 11.27 -57.48
C GLY A 101 -10.51 12.36 -58.03
N PRO A 102 -10.72 12.87 -59.26
CA PRO A 102 -9.80 13.77 -59.92
C PRO A 102 -9.88 15.20 -59.35
N ALA A 103 -8.74 15.87 -59.30
CA ALA A 103 -8.67 17.31 -59.07
C ALA A 103 -9.34 18.05 -60.24
N VAL A 104 -10.59 18.46 -60.03
CA VAL A 104 -11.30 19.41 -60.88
C VAL A 104 -10.81 20.84 -60.59
N THR A 105 -10.44 21.53 -61.66
CA THR A 105 -10.01 22.93 -61.77
C THR A 105 -11.14 23.94 -61.56
N GLY A 106 -10.80 25.16 -61.11
CA GLY A 106 -11.62 26.39 -61.18
C GLY A 106 -11.42 27.27 -59.95
N HIS A 107 -11.17 28.58 -60.03
CA HIS A 107 -11.59 29.60 -61.01
C HIS A 107 -10.50 30.67 -61.19
#